data_AF-A0A1J3HT42-F1
#
_entry.id   AF-A0A1J3HT42-F1
#
_cell.length_a   1.000
_cell.length_b   1.000
_cell.length_c   1.000
_cell.angle_alpha   90.00
_cell.angle_beta   90.00
_cell.angle_gamma   90.00
#
_symmetry.space_group_name_H-M   'P 1'
#
loop_
_entity.id
_entity.type
_entity.pdbx_description
1 polymer ?
#
loop_
_entity_poly.entity_id
_entity_poly.type
_entity_poly.pdbx_seq_one_letter_code
_entity_poly.pdbx_strand_id
1 'polypeptide(L)'
;VIAKAYPPHIQAKKVDPEFASILAASRDQDNERQIMMGVTGFDIRLDMDVVACTLRKHFSQCGPVHPVCVFPEIDTRKSHLLCSEAFVTVDGEDTLEKVLLQLGG
;
A
#
# COMPACT_ATOMS: atom_id res chain seq x y z
N VAL A 1 11.95 3.65 -3.04
CA VAL A 1 10.48 3.68 -3.21
C VAL A 1 9.89 4.15 -1.89
N ILE A 2 8.91 5.06 -1.91
CA ILE A 2 8.28 5.62 -0.70
C ILE A 2 6.77 5.34 -0.77
N ALA A 3 6.16 4.91 0.34
CA ALA A 3 4.72 4.71 0.44
C ALA A 3 4.04 5.60 1.47
N LYS A 4 2.77 5.93 1.19
CA LYS A 4 1.85 6.59 2.12
C LYS A 4 0.49 5.89 2.08
N ALA A 5 -0.02 5.50 3.25
CA ALA A 5 -1.34 4.90 3.39
C ALA A 5 -2.44 5.97 3.35
N TYR A 6 -3.58 5.64 2.72
CA TYR A 6 -4.75 6.52 2.64
C TYR A 6 -6.03 5.78 3.05
N PRO A 7 -6.87 6.35 3.95
CA PRO A 7 -6.69 7.55 4.79
C PRO A 7 -5.83 7.29 6.06
N PRO A 8 -5.35 8.34 6.77
CA PRO A 8 -4.48 8.18 7.95
C PRO A 8 -5.17 7.42 9.10
N HIS A 9 -4.59 6.28 9.47
CA HIS A 9 -5.09 5.34 10.48
C HIS A 9 -5.15 5.97 11.87
N ILE A 10 -6.31 5.84 12.54
CA ILE A 10 -6.54 6.30 13.92
C ILE A 10 -5.80 5.36 14.88
N GLN A 11 -4.78 5.84 15.57
CA GLN A 11 -4.10 5.04 16.60
C GLN A 11 -4.76 5.21 17.97
N ALA A 12 -5.28 4.13 18.54
CA ALA A 12 -5.72 4.08 19.95
C ALA A 12 -4.60 3.50 20.84
N LYS A 13 -4.28 4.17 21.95
CA LYS A 13 -3.24 3.78 22.92
C LYS A 13 -3.81 3.34 24.27
N LYS A 14 -3.19 2.26 24.79
CA LYS A 14 -3.22 1.62 26.13
C LYS A 14 -4.49 0.87 26.53
N VAL A 15 -4.30 -0.37 27.01
CA VAL A 15 -5.38 -1.36 27.14
C VAL A 15 -5.25 -2.30 28.34
N ASP A 16 -6.38 -2.46 29.02
CA ASP A 16 -6.75 -3.43 30.07
C ASP A 16 -7.23 -4.76 29.44
N PRO A 17 -7.24 -5.93 30.12
CA PRO A 17 -7.57 -7.22 29.51
C PRO A 17 -8.94 -7.30 28.78
N GLU A 18 -9.96 -6.57 29.23
CA GLU A 18 -11.25 -6.50 28.52
C GLU A 18 -11.11 -5.72 27.20
N PHE A 19 -10.37 -4.61 27.26
CA PHE A 19 -10.00 -3.84 26.07
C PHE A 19 -9.10 -4.64 25.12
N ALA A 20 -8.35 -5.65 25.59
CA ALA A 20 -7.50 -6.47 24.72
C ALA A 20 -8.33 -7.37 23.80
N SER A 21 -9.46 -7.90 24.30
CA SER A 21 -10.40 -8.67 23.48
C SER A 21 -11.12 -7.78 22.47
N ILE A 22 -11.50 -6.56 22.88
CA ILE A 22 -12.08 -5.54 21.98
C ILE A 22 -11.06 -5.10 20.92
N LEU A 23 -9.79 -4.90 21.28
CA LEU A 23 -8.73 -4.59 20.33
C LEU A 23 -8.43 -5.73 19.38
N ALA A 24 -8.44 -6.99 19.83
CA ALA A 24 -8.26 -8.15 18.98
C ALA A 24 -9.40 -8.25 17.95
N ALA A 25 -10.66 -8.09 18.40
CA ALA A 25 -11.80 -8.06 17.49
C ALA A 25 -11.75 -6.86 16.52
N SER A 26 -11.28 -5.69 16.96
CA SER A 26 -11.02 -4.55 16.07
C SER A 26 -9.93 -4.89 15.06
N ARG A 27 -8.85 -5.55 15.49
CA ARG A 27 -7.73 -5.95 14.62
C ARG A 27 -8.18 -6.94 13.54
N ASP A 28 -9.00 -7.92 13.89
CA ASP A 28 -9.60 -8.86 12.93
C ASP A 28 -10.45 -8.10 11.91
N GLN A 29 -11.32 -7.21 12.38
CA GLN A 29 -12.15 -6.37 11.49
C GLN A 29 -11.32 -5.43 10.61
N ASP A 30 -10.26 -4.83 11.16
CA ASP A 30 -9.36 -3.94 10.43
C ASP A 30 -8.53 -4.73 9.41
N ASN A 31 -8.27 -6.02 9.67
CA ASN A 31 -7.61 -6.93 8.74
C ASN A 31 -8.50 -7.42 7.59
N GLU A 32 -9.83 -7.32 7.72
CA GLU A 32 -10.78 -7.60 6.65
C GLU A 32 -10.97 -6.42 5.68
N ARG A 33 -10.41 -5.24 5.99
CA ARG A 33 -10.57 -4.04 5.15
C ARG A 33 -9.52 -3.98 4.05
N GLN A 34 -9.95 -3.55 2.88
CA GLN A 34 -9.04 -3.13 1.81
C GLN A 34 -8.49 -1.74 2.12
N ILE A 35 -7.18 -1.61 2.05
CA ILE A 35 -6.48 -0.34 2.27
C ILE A 35 -5.70 0.02 1.02
N MET A 36 -5.88 1.24 0.54
CA MET A 36 -5.16 1.78 -0.61
C MET A 36 -3.97 2.64 -0.14
N MET A 37 -2.84 2.48 -0.79
CA MET A 37 -1.63 3.26 -0.53
C MET A 37 -1.01 3.78 -1.82
N GLY A 38 -0.54 5.02 -1.77
CA GLY A 38 0.24 5.65 -2.84
C GLY A 38 1.71 5.27 -2.71
N VAL A 39 2.33 4.90 -3.83
CA VAL A 39 3.72 4.46 -3.93
C VAL A 39 4.44 5.33 -4.95
N THR A 40 5.61 5.83 -4.59
CA THR A 40 6.43 6.74 -5.41
C THR A 40 7.89 6.30 -5.47
N GLY A 41 8.65 6.85 -6.42
CA GLY A 41 10.10 6.61 -6.54
C GLY A 41 10.48 5.30 -7.25
N PHE A 42 9.60 4.78 -8.11
CA PHE A 42 9.93 3.81 -9.15
C PHE A 42 10.39 4.53 -10.43
N ASP A 43 11.02 3.81 -11.36
CA ASP A 43 11.44 4.40 -12.64
C ASP A 43 10.23 4.61 -13.56
N ILE A 44 9.86 5.88 -13.77
CA ILE A 44 8.72 6.29 -14.59
C ILE A 44 8.91 6.06 -16.09
N ARG A 45 10.11 5.66 -16.54
CA ARG A 45 10.42 5.36 -17.95
C ARG A 45 10.16 3.90 -18.32
N LEU A 46 9.81 3.07 -17.35
CA LEU A 46 9.48 1.66 -17.59
C LEU A 46 8.04 1.50 -18.09
N ASP A 47 7.77 0.38 -18.72
CA ASP A 47 6.42 0.02 -19.14
C ASP A 47 5.49 -0.17 -17.94
N MET A 48 4.23 0.22 -18.12
CA MET A 48 3.18 0.15 -17.09
C MET A 48 3.06 -1.25 -16.48
N ASP A 49 3.03 -2.29 -17.31
CA ASP A 49 2.92 -3.69 -16.86
C ASP A 49 4.14 -4.15 -16.08
N VAL A 50 5.34 -3.67 -16.45
CA VAL A 50 6.58 -3.99 -15.76
C VAL A 50 6.56 -3.39 -14.35
N VAL A 51 6.17 -2.12 -14.22
CA VAL A 51 6.03 -1.45 -12.92
C VAL A 51 4.96 -2.15 -12.07
N ALA A 52 3.76 -2.38 -12.63
CA ALA A 52 2.65 -2.99 -11.91
C ALA A 52 3.00 -4.41 -11.40
N CYS A 53 3.57 -5.26 -12.26
CA CYS A 53 3.98 -6.61 -11.87
C CYS A 53 5.11 -6.60 -10.83
N THR A 54 6.08 -5.69 -10.97
CA THR A 54 7.20 -5.58 -10.05
C THR A 54 6.75 -5.14 -8.67
N LEU A 55 5.93 -4.08 -8.58
CA LEU A 55 5.37 -3.60 -7.32
C LEU A 55 4.50 -4.68 -6.65
N ARG A 56 3.63 -5.34 -7.41
CA ARG A 56 2.79 -6.43 -6.88
C ARG A 56 3.65 -7.55 -6.32
N LYS A 57 4.64 -8.02 -7.09
CA LYS A 57 5.54 -9.12 -6.67
C LYS A 57 6.37 -8.74 -5.45
N HIS A 58 6.82 -7.49 -5.37
CA HIS A 58 7.58 -6.99 -4.23
C HIS A 58 6.74 -7.05 -2.95
N PHE A 59 5.54 -6.47 -2.97
CA PHE A 59 4.66 -6.40 -1.80
C PHE A 59 3.92 -7.71 -1.48
N SER A 60 3.82 -8.66 -2.42
CA SER A 60 3.23 -9.98 -2.15
C SER A 60 3.98 -10.77 -1.06
N GLN A 61 5.21 -10.36 -0.72
CA GLN A 61 5.97 -10.93 0.40
C GLN A 61 5.44 -10.49 1.78
N CYS A 62 4.69 -9.38 1.83
CA CYS A 62 4.13 -8.82 3.06
C CYS A 62 2.72 -9.35 3.37
N GLY A 63 1.99 -9.82 2.35
CA GLY A 63 0.63 -10.33 2.46
C GLY A 63 -0.11 -10.30 1.12
N PRO A 64 -1.44 -10.50 1.11
CA PRO A 64 -2.27 -10.38 -0.08
C PRO A 64 -2.22 -8.97 -0.67
N VAL A 65 -1.92 -8.87 -1.96
CA VAL A 65 -1.86 -7.61 -2.71
C VAL A 65 -2.73 -7.71 -3.95
N HIS A 66 -3.63 -6.75 -4.11
CA HIS A 66 -4.50 -6.62 -5.28
C HIS A 66 -3.72 -6.13 -6.51
N PRO A 67 -4.34 -6.14 -7.71
CA PRO A 67 -3.73 -5.52 -8.89
C PRO A 67 -3.31 -4.06 -8.62
N VAL A 68 -2.10 -3.71 -9.07
CA VAL A 68 -1.51 -2.38 -8.87
C VAL A 68 -1.97 -1.45 -9.99
N CYS A 69 -2.44 -0.26 -9.62
CA CYS A 69 -2.84 0.77 -10.57
C CYS A 69 -1.64 1.69 -10.88
N VAL A 70 -1.24 1.73 -12.15
CA VAL A 70 -0.19 2.59 -12.67
C VAL A 70 -0.79 3.41 -13.81
N PHE A 71 -0.47 4.71 -13.87
CA PHE A 71 -1.09 5.64 -14.81
C PHE A 71 -0.04 6.26 -15.73
N PRO A 72 -0.37 6.54 -17.01
CA PRO A 72 0.49 7.34 -17.87
C PRO A 72 0.48 8.81 -17.42
N GLU A 73 1.56 9.52 -17.67
CA GLU A 73 1.66 10.95 -17.39
C GLU A 73 0.63 11.75 -18.21
N ILE A 74 -0.07 12.68 -17.57
CA ILE A 74 -1.16 13.45 -18.20
C ILE A 74 -0.60 14.50 -19.16
N ASP A 75 0.61 15.01 -18.87
CA ASP A 75 1.29 15.92 -19.78
C ASP A 75 1.63 15.20 -21.09
N THR A 76 0.91 15.56 -22.16
CA THR A 76 1.12 15.03 -23.52
C THR A 76 2.56 15.13 -24.02
N ARG A 77 3.35 16.11 -23.53
CA ARG A 77 4.78 16.25 -23.87
C ARG A 77 5.65 15.16 -23.24
N LYS A 78 5.12 14.48 -22.22
CA LYS A 78 5.74 13.40 -21.46
C LYS A 78 4.94 12.10 -21.57
N SER A 79 4.13 11.95 -22.62
CA SER A 79 3.26 10.78 -22.86
C SER A 79 3.96 9.41 -22.89
N HIS A 80 5.29 9.38 -23.02
CA HIS A 80 6.10 8.16 -22.91
C HIS A 80 6.52 7.81 -21.47
N LEU A 81 6.14 8.64 -20.48
CA LEU A 81 6.42 8.45 -19.06
C LEU A 81 5.15 8.06 -18.31
N LEU A 82 5.36 7.41 -17.18
CA LEU A 82 4.33 7.13 -16.20
C LEU A 82 4.21 8.28 -15.20
N CYS A 83 3.04 8.40 -14.57
CA CYS A 83 2.89 9.17 -13.33
C CYS A 83 3.89 8.67 -12.28
N SER A 84 4.44 9.60 -11.49
CA SER A 84 5.38 9.26 -10.42
C SER A 84 4.75 8.57 -9.21
N GLU A 85 3.42 8.43 -9.23
CA GLU A 85 2.61 7.78 -8.20
C GLU A 85 1.82 6.60 -8.79
N ALA A 86 1.90 5.46 -8.11
CA ALA A 86 1.11 4.26 -8.35
C ALA A 86 0.30 3.93 -7.10
N PHE A 87 -0.84 3.27 -7.27
CA PHE A 87 -1.69 2.86 -6.15
C PHE A 87 -1.68 1.36 -5.97
N VAL A 88 -1.44 0.94 -4.74
CA VAL A 88 -1.43 -0.47 -4.33
C VAL A 88 -2.54 -0.65 -3.31
N THR A 89 -3.36 -1.69 -3.50
CA THR A 89 -4.39 -2.07 -2.53
C THR A 89 -3.97 -3.36 -1.85
N VAL A 90 -4.07 -3.39 -0.52
CA VAL A 90 -3.74 -4.55 0.32
C VAL A 90 -4.89 -4.88 1.25
N ASP A 91 -4.96 -6.12 1.69
CA ASP A 91 -5.93 -6.55 2.70
C ASP A 91 -5.32 -6.45 4.09
N GLY A 92 -5.91 -5.59 4.91
CA GLY A 92 -5.65 -5.49 6.33
C GLY A 92 -4.49 -4.60 6.77
N GLU A 93 -4.59 -4.11 8.01
CA GLU A 93 -3.56 -3.29 8.63
C GLU A 93 -2.25 -4.05 8.82
N ASP A 94 -2.28 -5.36 9.11
CA ASP A 94 -1.07 -6.15 9.28
C ASP A 94 -0.24 -6.23 7.99
N THR A 95 -0.91 -6.37 6.84
CA THR A 95 -0.25 -6.35 5.53
C THR A 95 0.31 -4.96 5.24
N LEU A 96 -0.47 -3.91 5.51
CA LEU A 96 -0.03 -2.53 5.35
C LEU A 96 1.23 -2.23 6.18
N GLU A 97 1.24 -2.58 7.46
CA GLU A 97 2.37 -2.35 8.35
C GLU A 97 3.64 -3.03 7.82
N LYS A 98 3.54 -4.28 7.38
CA LYS A 98 4.67 -5.01 6.77
C LYS A 98 5.16 -4.35 5.48
N VAL A 99 4.25 -3.88 4.63
CA VAL A 99 4.58 -3.18 3.39
C VAL A 99 5.29 -1.85 3.69
N LEU A 100 4.79 -1.06 4.63
CA LEU A 100 5.41 0.21 5.02
C LEU A 100 6.80 0.00 5.63
N LEU A 101 6.98 -1.03 6.45
CA LEU A 101 8.29 -1.40 7.01
C LEU A 101 9.29 -1.83 5.93
N GLN A 102 8.84 -2.53 4.88
CA GLN A 102 9.70 -2.93 3.76
C GLN A 102 10.22 -1.73 2.94
N LEU A 103 9.51 -0.60 2.98
CA LEU A 103 9.84 0.61 2.22
C LEU A 103 10.66 1.65 2.99
N GLY A 104 10.69 1.57 4.32
CA GLY A 104 11.40 2.47 5.21
C GLY A 104 12.83 2.06 5.59
N GLY A 105 13.44 1.14 4.83
CA GLY A 105 14.82 0.67 5.03
C GLY A 105 15.89 1.59 4.45
#